data_AF-A0A8C3DCQ6-F1
#
_entry.id   AF-A0A8C3DCQ6-F1
#
_cell.length_a   1.000
_cell.length_b   1.000
_cell.length_c   1.000
_cell.angle_alpha   90.00
_cell.angle_beta   90.00
_cell.angle_gamma   90.00
#
_symmetry.space_group_name_H-M   'P 1'
#
loop_
_entity.id
_entity.type
_entity.pdbx_description
1 polymer ?
#
loop_
_entity_poly.entity_id
_entity_poly.type
_entity_poly.pdbx_seq_one_letter_code
_entity_poly.pdbx_strand_id
1 'polypeptide(L)'
;MLPSHWLSGKAVKRGAARGPCLKVTRASAGSLTADMAAAEPGRPHTDDLHITRNSTSATDGLSSTSFIEYPKHKPFINLDLERSPWKPVIPYPESNSRAIFSALKNLQEKIHRLELERFQAEENVKHLSRETADYKKVLSEQMQRKEHDKTEVSKKNQELCSQLAAAESRCSLLEKQLDYMRKMIQHAENEKSHLLEKQGFLERDRLLDQSHVQSKLEKLDILEKEYSRLTTMQSLAEKKMKELEQKLQEEEHARKLVQEKAAELQTGLETNRLLIQAASPLLSPKATQPRKKAKQPEKKCSLGRHSTVQPHYRLCLGDVPFVAGKSTSPSHSVAANVQHVLHLMKHHTKALCNRHVVNDAPLAKPTSMAHPASKSRRPSLPMDSSSSQEELSEVLLTLQDEFGQMSFDHEQLSKLIQEAPTIAVREDLERELDALVGKMEAKADQISKVRRHRLQLERLRRECKSRKTSAKQIKDSRFPVSEVKVTTTVSTKGKNAGPIKVKPGEKSRKNLQLLRDMQTIQTSLQKDDISWDC
;
A
#
# COMPACT_ATOMS: atom_id res chain seq x y z
N MET A 1 -31.49 -11.18 -15.50
CA MET A 1 -32.05 -12.31 -14.73
C MET A 1 -30.93 -13.31 -14.49
N LEU A 2 -30.55 -13.47 -13.22
CA LEU A 2 -29.77 -14.57 -12.66
C LEU A 2 -30.59 -15.88 -12.76
N PRO A 3 -29.97 -17.09 -12.71
CA PRO A 3 -29.69 -17.67 -11.39
C PRO A 3 -28.35 -18.40 -11.22
N SER A 4 -28.00 -18.39 -9.95
CA SER A 4 -26.80 -18.81 -9.25
C SER A 4 -26.78 -20.30 -8.86
N HIS A 5 -25.56 -20.76 -8.52
CA HIS A 5 -25.18 -21.84 -7.59
C HIS A 5 -25.35 -23.31 -8.01
N TRP A 6 -24.23 -24.05 -8.03
CA TRP A 6 -23.89 -25.02 -6.98
C TRP A 6 -22.37 -25.28 -6.93
N LEU A 7 -21.82 -25.25 -5.71
CA LEU A 7 -20.44 -25.55 -5.33
C LEU A 7 -20.26 -27.05 -5.13
N SER A 8 -19.12 -27.62 -5.52
CA SER A 8 -18.53 -28.76 -4.81
C SER A 8 -17.03 -28.83 -5.05
N GLY A 9 -16.27 -28.67 -3.96
CA GLY A 9 -14.82 -28.67 -3.96
C GLY A 9 -14.23 -30.08 -3.87
N LYS A 10 -13.05 -30.26 -4.47
CA LYS A 10 -12.09 -31.31 -4.11
C LYS A 10 -10.68 -30.72 -4.09
N ALA A 11 -10.21 -30.46 -2.87
CA ALA A 11 -8.80 -30.18 -2.59
C ALA A 11 -8.02 -31.50 -2.57
N VAL A 12 -7.04 -31.65 -3.45
CA VAL A 12 -6.07 -32.75 -3.40
C VAL A 12 -4.82 -32.27 -2.66
N LYS A 13 -4.60 -32.89 -1.49
CA LYS A 13 -3.38 -32.80 -0.67
C LYS A 13 -2.15 -33.21 -1.50
N ARG A 14 -1.16 -32.33 -1.63
CA ARG A 14 0.23 -32.72 -1.94
C ARG A 14 0.99 -32.88 -0.63
N GLY A 15 1.33 -34.12 -0.31
CA GLY A 15 2.20 -34.48 0.81
C GLY A 15 3.64 -34.08 0.52
N ALA A 16 4.25 -33.41 1.49
CA ALA A 16 5.68 -33.19 1.56
C ALA A 16 6.37 -34.48 2.00
N ALA A 17 7.31 -34.98 1.22
CA ALA A 17 8.28 -35.99 1.65
C ALA A 17 9.68 -35.40 1.51
N ARG A 18 10.36 -35.31 2.66
CA ARG A 18 11.73 -34.84 2.84
C ARG A 18 12.70 -35.91 2.33
N GLY A 19 13.68 -35.51 1.51
CA GLY A 19 14.89 -36.28 1.23
C GLY A 19 16.10 -35.61 1.90
N PRO A 20 17.12 -36.35 2.37
CA PRO A 20 18.15 -35.81 3.27
C PRO A 20 19.25 -35.06 2.50
N CYS A 21 19.59 -33.87 3.00
CA CYS A 21 20.86 -33.20 2.68
C CYS A 21 22.02 -33.94 3.35
N LEU A 22 22.83 -34.64 2.56
CA LEU A 22 24.19 -35.01 2.96
C LEU A 22 25.13 -33.85 2.63
N LYS A 23 25.59 -33.19 3.70
CA LYS A 23 26.74 -32.28 3.69
C LYS A 23 27.98 -33.07 3.32
N VAL A 24 28.66 -32.69 2.24
CA VAL A 24 30.08 -33.02 2.05
C VAL A 24 30.87 -31.75 2.32
N THR A 25 31.59 -31.79 3.44
CA THR A 25 32.58 -30.81 3.88
C THR A 25 33.78 -30.84 2.95
N ARG A 26 34.12 -29.68 2.37
CA ARG A 26 35.37 -29.46 1.64
C ARG A 26 36.44 -29.03 2.65
N ALA A 27 37.42 -29.90 2.90
CA ALA A 27 38.62 -29.58 3.67
C ALA A 27 39.82 -30.30 3.04
N SER A 28 40.81 -29.51 2.58
CA SER A 28 42.25 -29.85 2.44
C SER A 28 42.90 -28.56 1.91
N ALA A 29 43.75 -27.80 2.63
CA ALA A 29 45.12 -28.12 3.09
C ALA A 29 45.90 -28.86 1.99
N GLY A 30 46.96 -28.36 1.37
CA GLY A 30 47.99 -27.45 1.86
C GLY A 30 49.33 -28.21 1.87
N SER A 31 50.13 -27.97 0.82
CA SER A 31 51.59 -28.17 0.72
C SER A 31 52.17 -29.60 0.74
N LEU A 32 52.94 -29.96 -0.28
CA LEU A 32 54.41 -30.07 -0.23
C LEU A 32 54.94 -30.84 -1.45
N THR A 33 55.76 -30.15 -2.23
CA THR A 33 56.66 -30.68 -3.25
C THR A 33 57.90 -31.27 -2.58
N ALA A 34 58.28 -32.49 -2.94
CA ALA A 34 59.63 -33.01 -2.72
C ALA A 34 59.98 -34.05 -3.79
N ASP A 35 61.14 -33.84 -4.40
CA ASP A 35 61.90 -34.77 -5.23
C ASP A 35 62.15 -36.11 -4.54
N MET A 36 62.25 -37.20 -5.32
CA MET A 36 63.48 -38.01 -5.43
C MET A 36 63.26 -39.33 -6.18
N ALA A 37 64.26 -39.62 -7.02
CA ALA A 37 64.91 -40.91 -7.23
C ALA A 37 64.11 -42.06 -7.91
N ALA A 38 64.44 -42.24 -9.19
CA ALA A 38 64.39 -43.54 -9.86
C ALA A 38 65.43 -44.49 -9.23
N ALA A 39 64.97 -45.67 -8.80
CA ALA A 39 65.82 -46.80 -8.49
C ALA A 39 65.03 -48.10 -8.74
N GLU A 40 65.47 -48.85 -9.75
CA GLU A 40 65.28 -50.30 -9.89
C GLU A 40 65.67 -51.02 -8.59
N PRO A 41 64.98 -52.12 -8.21
CA PRO A 41 65.67 -53.41 -8.42
C PRO A 41 64.75 -54.63 -8.64
N GLY A 42 65.31 -55.63 -9.33
CA GLY A 42 65.45 -56.96 -8.72
C GLY A 42 64.80 -58.15 -9.43
N ARG A 43 65.62 -58.90 -10.16
CA ARG A 43 65.41 -60.32 -10.53
C ARG A 43 65.29 -61.24 -9.29
N PRO A 44 64.88 -62.52 -9.45
CA PRO A 44 65.78 -63.63 -9.87
C PRO A 44 65.19 -64.47 -11.03
N HIS A 45 65.94 -64.87 -12.07
CA HIS A 45 66.78 -66.10 -12.21
C HIS A 45 66.01 -67.36 -11.75
N THR A 46 65.80 -68.40 -12.56
CA THR A 46 66.78 -69.27 -13.28
C THR A 46 66.12 -69.93 -14.51
N ASP A 47 66.77 -69.87 -15.68
CA ASP A 47 67.46 -71.00 -16.36
C ASP A 47 66.55 -72.20 -16.67
N ASP A 48 66.25 -72.45 -17.95
CA ASP A 48 66.94 -73.55 -18.62
C ASP A 48 66.79 -73.53 -20.16
N LEU A 49 67.88 -73.94 -20.77
CA LEU A 49 68.19 -73.97 -22.19
C LEU A 49 67.34 -74.99 -22.95
N HIS A 50 66.76 -74.59 -24.09
CA HIS A 50 66.52 -75.53 -25.18
C HIS A 50 67.15 -75.01 -26.47
N ILE A 51 68.42 -75.38 -26.61
CA ILE A 51 69.13 -75.49 -27.87
C ILE A 51 68.40 -76.56 -28.70
N THR A 52 67.68 -76.13 -29.75
CA THR A 52 67.26 -77.01 -30.84
C THR A 52 68.47 -77.32 -31.72
N ARG A 53 69.23 -78.36 -31.35
CA ARG A 53 70.16 -79.04 -32.27
C ARG A 53 69.35 -80.02 -33.10
N ASN A 54 69.11 -79.65 -34.36
CA ASN A 54 68.75 -80.60 -35.41
C ASN A 54 69.87 -81.65 -35.50
N SER A 55 69.58 -82.84 -34.98
CA SER A 55 70.42 -84.03 -35.11
C SER A 55 69.65 -85.00 -36.01
N THR A 56 69.82 -84.84 -37.32
CA THR A 56 69.49 -85.88 -38.31
C THR A 56 70.38 -87.10 -38.03
N SER A 57 69.87 -88.08 -37.29
CA SER A 57 70.51 -89.39 -37.17
C SER A 57 70.19 -90.22 -38.42
N ALA A 58 71.03 -90.09 -39.44
CA ALA A 58 71.14 -91.09 -40.49
C ALA A 58 72.06 -92.21 -39.98
N THR A 59 71.49 -93.21 -39.31
CA THR A 59 72.16 -94.50 -39.06
C THR A 59 71.12 -95.60 -39.11
N ASP A 60 70.77 -96.00 -40.32
CA ASP A 60 70.10 -97.26 -40.56
C ASP A 60 70.70 -97.86 -41.83
N GLY A 61 71.22 -99.09 -41.73
CA GLY A 61 71.47 -99.92 -42.91
C GLY A 61 72.86 -100.49 -43.16
N LEU A 62 73.85 -100.47 -42.25
CA LEU A 62 75.11 -101.23 -42.47
C LEU A 62 75.72 -101.77 -41.17
N SER A 63 75.13 -102.82 -40.60
CA SER A 63 75.80 -103.73 -39.64
C SER A 63 75.02 -105.04 -39.52
N SER A 64 75.11 -105.90 -40.53
CA SER A 64 74.55 -107.27 -40.49
C SER A 64 75.39 -108.27 -41.28
N THR A 65 76.71 -108.12 -41.31
CA THR A 65 77.61 -109.11 -41.95
C THR A 65 78.94 -109.31 -41.21
N SER A 66 78.93 -109.34 -39.88
CA SER A 66 80.11 -109.79 -39.09
C SER A 66 79.76 -110.73 -37.93
N PHE A 67 78.67 -111.50 -38.06
CA PHE A 67 78.41 -112.63 -37.16
C PHE A 67 79.27 -113.82 -37.62
N ILE A 68 80.41 -114.02 -36.97
CA ILE A 68 81.17 -115.27 -37.08
C ILE A 68 80.46 -116.29 -36.19
N GLU A 69 79.94 -117.35 -36.82
CA GLU A 69 79.30 -118.46 -36.12
C GLU A 69 80.31 -119.11 -35.17
N TYR A 70 79.97 -119.18 -33.88
CA TYR A 70 80.85 -119.70 -32.84
C TYR A 70 81.14 -121.19 -33.10
N PRO A 71 82.41 -121.64 -33.12
CA PRO A 71 82.75 -123.02 -33.49
C PRO A 71 82.07 -124.03 -32.57
N LYS A 72 81.13 -124.81 -33.11
CA LYS A 72 80.31 -125.80 -32.38
C LYS A 72 81.11 -126.97 -31.77
N HIS A 73 82.41 -127.08 -32.11
CA HIS A 73 83.28 -128.21 -31.73
C HIS A 73 84.56 -127.79 -30.99
N LYS A 74 84.80 -126.48 -30.80
CA LYS A 74 85.94 -125.97 -30.04
C LYS A 74 85.45 -125.12 -28.86
N PRO A 75 85.44 -125.65 -27.63
CA PRO A 75 84.96 -124.90 -26.47
C PRO A 75 85.87 -123.73 -26.09
N PHE A 76 87.11 -123.67 -26.60
CA PHE A 76 88.03 -122.55 -26.42
C PHE A 76 88.87 -122.32 -27.69
N ILE A 77 89.14 -121.05 -28.02
CA ILE A 77 89.79 -120.64 -29.29
C ILE A 77 91.29 -121.05 -29.36
N ASN A 78 91.92 -121.48 -28.26
CA ASN A 78 93.37 -121.64 -28.15
C ASN A 78 93.88 -122.99 -27.61
N LEU A 79 93.16 -124.11 -27.74
CA LEU A 79 93.67 -125.44 -27.34
C LEU A 79 93.22 -126.54 -28.33
N ASP A 80 94.17 -127.27 -28.94
CA ASP A 80 93.93 -128.36 -29.91
C ASP A 80 93.49 -129.68 -29.24
N LEU A 81 92.37 -129.63 -28.52
CA LEU A 81 91.73 -130.80 -27.93
C LEU A 81 90.34 -131.00 -28.54
N GLU A 82 90.26 -131.79 -29.61
CA GLU A 82 89.00 -132.18 -30.27
C GLU A 82 88.25 -133.21 -29.41
N ARG A 83 87.03 -132.89 -28.96
CA ARG A 83 86.14 -133.82 -28.22
C ARG A 83 85.13 -134.46 -29.18
N SER A 84 84.85 -135.75 -28.99
CA SER A 84 84.12 -136.60 -29.94
C SER A 84 82.80 -136.01 -30.49
N PRO A 85 82.38 -136.34 -31.72
CA PRO A 85 81.39 -135.58 -32.51
C PRO A 85 79.93 -135.61 -32.03
N TRP A 86 79.62 -136.24 -30.89
CA TRP A 86 78.25 -136.63 -30.54
C TRP A 86 77.61 -135.83 -29.39
N LYS A 87 78.25 -134.77 -28.87
CA LYS A 87 77.64 -133.88 -27.85
C LYS A 87 78.10 -132.41 -28.00
N PRO A 88 77.22 -131.48 -28.45
CA PRO A 88 77.48 -130.04 -28.42
C PRO A 88 77.46 -129.49 -26.99
N VAL A 89 78.34 -128.54 -26.67
CA VAL A 89 78.35 -127.80 -25.40
C VAL A 89 77.35 -126.64 -25.48
N ILE A 90 76.34 -126.63 -24.61
CA ILE A 90 75.35 -125.53 -24.49
C ILE A 90 75.76 -124.64 -23.31
N PRO A 91 76.06 -123.35 -23.51
CA PRO A 91 76.65 -122.49 -22.48
C PRO A 91 75.69 -121.89 -21.42
N TYR A 92 74.39 -122.25 -21.38
CA TYR A 92 73.43 -121.63 -20.44
C TYR A 92 72.45 -122.62 -19.77
N PRO A 93 72.14 -122.47 -18.46
CA PRO A 93 71.15 -123.31 -17.76
C PRO A 93 69.70 -122.85 -18.03
N GLU A 94 68.85 -123.75 -18.54
CA GLU A 94 67.49 -123.45 -19.05
C GLU A 94 66.35 -123.43 -18.00
N SER A 95 66.60 -123.53 -16.68
CA SER A 95 65.54 -123.90 -15.73
C SER A 95 64.74 -122.76 -15.06
N ASN A 96 65.13 -121.47 -15.14
CA ASN A 96 64.35 -120.33 -14.60
C ASN A 96 64.28 -119.10 -15.53
N SER A 97 64.84 -119.20 -16.73
CA SER A 97 64.91 -118.12 -17.72
C SER A 97 63.51 -117.54 -18.03
N ARG A 98 62.51 -118.41 -18.14
CA ARG A 98 61.13 -118.04 -18.47
C ARG A 98 60.46 -117.13 -17.43
N ALA A 99 60.74 -117.31 -16.14
CA ALA A 99 60.20 -116.46 -15.07
C ALA A 99 60.84 -115.07 -15.09
N ILE A 100 62.16 -115.01 -15.27
CA ILE A 100 62.91 -113.74 -15.37
C ILE A 100 62.48 -112.97 -16.63
N PHE A 101 62.37 -113.64 -17.77
CA PHE A 101 61.86 -113.02 -19.00
C PHE A 101 60.40 -112.55 -18.84
N SER A 102 59.56 -113.28 -18.12
CA SER A 102 58.18 -112.83 -17.84
C SER A 102 58.13 -111.60 -16.93
N ALA A 103 58.99 -111.51 -15.91
CA ALA A 103 59.07 -110.37 -15.02
C ALA A 103 59.64 -109.13 -15.71
N LEU A 104 60.69 -109.30 -16.53
CA LEU A 104 61.24 -108.22 -17.36
C LEU A 104 60.23 -107.74 -18.40
N LYS A 105 59.52 -108.65 -19.06
CA LYS A 105 58.45 -108.31 -20.01
C LYS A 105 57.30 -107.57 -19.32
N ASN A 106 56.88 -108.00 -18.13
CA ASN A 106 55.85 -107.32 -17.35
C ASN A 106 56.30 -105.94 -16.87
N LEU A 107 57.56 -105.79 -16.46
CA LEU A 107 58.14 -104.49 -16.09
C LEU A 107 58.22 -103.56 -17.29
N GLN A 108 58.69 -104.04 -18.45
CA GLN A 108 58.72 -103.27 -19.69
C GLN A 108 57.31 -102.83 -20.11
N GLU A 109 56.33 -103.73 -20.04
CA GLU A 109 54.93 -103.41 -20.33
C GLU A 109 54.36 -102.39 -19.33
N LYS A 110 54.74 -102.48 -18.04
CA LYS A 110 54.33 -101.52 -17.01
C LYS A 110 54.98 -100.15 -17.20
N ILE A 111 56.27 -100.09 -17.54
CA ILE A 111 56.96 -98.83 -17.88
C ILE A 111 56.28 -98.21 -19.09
N HIS A 112 56.06 -98.99 -20.15
CA HIS A 112 55.39 -98.50 -21.35
C HIS A 112 53.98 -97.95 -21.04
N ARG A 113 53.22 -98.64 -20.18
CA ARG A 113 51.92 -98.16 -19.70
C ARG A 113 52.02 -96.86 -18.91
N LEU A 114 52.98 -96.74 -17.99
CA LEU A 114 53.20 -95.53 -17.21
C LEU A 114 53.68 -94.35 -18.06
N GLU A 115 54.50 -94.61 -19.09
CA GLU A 115 54.92 -93.59 -20.06
C GLU A 115 53.74 -93.07 -20.87
N LEU A 116 52.84 -93.96 -21.29
CA LEU A 116 51.60 -93.60 -21.99
C LEU A 116 50.67 -92.79 -21.08
N GLU A 117 50.49 -93.22 -19.83
CA GLU A 117 49.70 -92.48 -18.82
C GLU A 117 50.30 -91.11 -18.50
N ARG A 118 51.63 -91.00 -18.40
CA ARG A 118 52.34 -89.72 -18.23
C ARG A 118 52.10 -88.80 -19.44
N PHE A 119 52.26 -89.33 -20.66
CA PHE A 119 52.03 -88.56 -21.88
C PHE A 119 50.59 -88.04 -21.94
N GLN A 120 49.61 -88.90 -21.61
CA GLN A 120 48.20 -88.53 -21.54
C GLN A 120 47.92 -87.48 -20.45
N ALA A 121 48.54 -87.61 -19.27
CA ALA A 121 48.41 -86.63 -18.19
C ALA A 121 49.02 -85.27 -18.58
N GLU A 122 50.17 -85.25 -19.24
CA GLU A 122 50.77 -84.01 -19.74
C GLU A 122 49.93 -83.34 -20.83
N GLU A 123 49.35 -84.13 -21.73
CA GLU A 123 48.43 -83.61 -22.75
C GLU A 123 47.17 -83.02 -22.11
N ASN A 124 46.60 -83.69 -21.10
CA ASN A 124 45.47 -83.18 -20.32
C ASN A 124 45.81 -81.87 -19.59
N VAL A 125 46.99 -81.76 -18.97
CA VAL A 125 47.43 -80.51 -18.32
C VAL A 125 47.62 -79.39 -19.35
N LYS A 126 48.22 -79.68 -20.51
CA LYS A 126 48.36 -78.70 -21.62
C LYS A 126 47.00 -78.29 -22.18
N HIS A 127 46.03 -79.20 -22.24
CA HIS A 127 44.67 -78.91 -22.64
C HIS A 127 43.98 -77.99 -21.63
N LEU A 128 43.97 -78.36 -20.35
CA LEU A 128 43.41 -77.54 -19.27
C LEU A 128 44.07 -76.17 -19.16
N SER A 129 45.39 -76.09 -19.39
CA SER A 129 46.13 -74.82 -19.42
C SER A 129 45.66 -73.91 -20.55
N ARG A 130 45.47 -74.45 -21.76
CA ARG A 130 44.90 -73.72 -22.90
C ARG A 130 43.48 -73.26 -22.63
N GLU A 131 42.61 -74.15 -22.16
CA GLU A 131 41.23 -73.81 -21.80
C GLU A 131 41.19 -72.71 -20.73
N THR A 132 42.02 -72.81 -19.68
CA THR A 132 42.10 -71.79 -18.62
C THR A 132 42.57 -70.45 -19.16
N ALA A 133 43.54 -70.46 -20.08
CA ALA A 133 44.02 -69.24 -20.75
C ALA A 133 42.91 -68.62 -21.62
N ASP A 134 42.16 -69.43 -22.35
CA ASP A 134 41.04 -68.99 -23.18
C ASP A 134 39.90 -68.43 -22.33
N TYR A 135 39.53 -69.09 -21.22
CA TYR A 135 38.54 -68.57 -20.27
C TYR A 135 38.98 -67.24 -19.66
N LYS A 136 40.26 -67.11 -19.27
CA LYS A 136 40.81 -65.86 -18.76
C LYS A 136 40.77 -64.75 -19.81
N LYS A 137 41.06 -65.07 -21.07
CA LYS A 137 40.99 -64.13 -22.20
C LYS A 137 39.56 -63.64 -22.41
N VAL A 138 38.58 -64.55 -22.53
CA VAL A 138 37.17 -64.20 -22.71
C VAL A 138 36.65 -63.34 -21.55
N LEU A 139 37.02 -63.68 -20.31
CA LEU A 139 36.64 -62.88 -19.13
C LEU A 139 37.24 -61.47 -19.18
N SER A 140 38.51 -61.36 -19.57
CA SER A 140 39.19 -60.07 -19.72
C SER A 140 38.58 -59.21 -20.83
N GLU A 141 38.24 -59.80 -21.97
CA GLU A 141 37.55 -59.12 -23.07
C GLU A 141 36.14 -58.66 -22.65
N GLN A 142 35.40 -59.49 -21.91
CA GLN A 142 34.09 -59.12 -21.39
C GLN A 142 34.18 -57.95 -20.42
N MET A 143 35.20 -57.93 -19.55
CA MET A 143 35.44 -56.82 -18.63
C MET A 143 35.78 -55.52 -19.38
N GLN A 144 36.66 -55.60 -20.38
CA GLN A 144 36.99 -54.44 -21.22
C GLN A 144 35.77 -53.90 -21.99
N ARG A 145 34.94 -54.78 -22.57
CA ARG A 145 33.69 -54.39 -23.23
C ARG A 145 32.74 -53.69 -22.27
N LYS A 146 32.53 -54.25 -21.07
CA LYS A 146 31.69 -53.62 -20.03
C LYS A 146 32.20 -52.24 -19.64
N GLU A 147 33.51 -52.05 -19.50
CA GLU A 147 34.09 -50.73 -19.20
C GLU A 147 33.93 -49.77 -20.39
N HIS A 148 34.15 -50.23 -21.62
CA HIS A 148 33.91 -49.42 -22.81
C HIS A 148 32.44 -48.96 -22.89
N ASP A 149 31.49 -49.88 -22.73
CA ASP A 149 30.05 -49.59 -22.73
C ASP A 149 29.68 -48.58 -21.64
N LYS A 150 30.22 -48.72 -20.42
CA LYS A 150 30.02 -47.74 -19.35
C LYS A 150 30.56 -46.36 -19.72
N THR A 151 31.75 -46.28 -20.32
CA THR A 151 32.33 -44.99 -20.72
C THR A 151 31.54 -44.34 -21.86
N GLU A 152 31.05 -45.12 -22.82
CA GLU A 152 30.16 -44.63 -23.88
C GLU A 152 28.84 -44.12 -23.32
N VAL A 153 28.21 -44.87 -22.41
CA VAL A 153 26.97 -44.46 -21.76
C VAL A 153 27.19 -43.17 -20.97
N SER A 154 28.31 -43.04 -20.26
CA SER A 154 28.68 -41.81 -19.56
C SER A 154 28.84 -40.62 -20.52
N LYS A 155 29.53 -40.80 -21.65
CA LYS A 155 29.69 -39.77 -22.70
C LYS A 155 28.34 -39.35 -23.28
N LYS A 156 27.49 -40.32 -23.65
CA LYS A 156 26.13 -40.06 -24.15
C LYS A 156 25.27 -39.32 -23.13
N ASN A 157 25.35 -39.71 -21.85
CA ASN A 157 24.67 -39.00 -20.77
C ASN A 157 25.18 -37.57 -20.61
N GLN A 158 26.49 -37.33 -20.71
CA GLN A 158 27.06 -35.99 -20.65
C GLN A 158 26.61 -35.11 -21.82
N GLU A 159 26.53 -35.67 -23.03
CA GLU A 159 26.02 -34.98 -24.21
C GLU A 159 24.53 -34.64 -24.05
N LEU A 160 23.71 -35.58 -23.59
CA LEU A 160 22.29 -35.34 -23.30
C LEU A 160 22.12 -34.25 -22.23
N CYS A 161 22.91 -34.26 -21.17
CA CYS A 161 22.91 -33.19 -20.16
C CYS A 161 23.24 -31.82 -20.79
N SER A 162 24.20 -31.78 -21.71
CA SER A 162 24.58 -30.55 -22.41
C SER A 162 23.47 -30.05 -23.34
N GLN A 163 22.80 -30.96 -24.04
CA GLN A 163 21.65 -30.65 -24.89
C GLN A 163 20.45 -30.15 -24.07
N LEU A 164 20.18 -30.78 -22.91
CA LEU A 164 19.14 -30.33 -21.98
C LEU A 164 19.45 -28.95 -21.44
N ALA A 165 20.68 -28.68 -20.98
CA ALA A 165 21.08 -27.36 -20.51
C ALA A 165 20.96 -26.28 -21.62
N ALA A 166 21.30 -26.62 -22.86
CA ALA A 166 21.12 -25.72 -24.00
C ALA A 166 19.63 -25.45 -24.29
N ALA A 167 18.78 -26.49 -24.22
CA ALA A 167 17.34 -26.36 -24.38
C ALA A 167 16.70 -25.52 -23.26
N GLU A 168 17.12 -25.72 -22.01
CA GLU A 168 16.70 -24.92 -20.85
C GLU A 168 17.09 -23.45 -21.02
N SER A 169 18.32 -23.16 -21.45
CA SER A 169 18.76 -21.79 -21.75
C SER A 169 17.90 -21.13 -22.83
N ARG A 170 17.58 -21.86 -23.91
CA ARG A 170 16.70 -21.39 -24.96
C ARG A 170 15.28 -21.11 -24.44
N CYS A 171 14.73 -21.99 -23.61
CA CYS A 171 13.43 -21.78 -22.98
C CYS A 171 13.43 -20.56 -22.06
N SER A 172 14.45 -20.41 -21.22
CA SER A 172 14.61 -19.24 -20.34
C SER A 172 14.68 -17.92 -21.12
N LEU A 173 15.33 -17.90 -22.28
CA LEU A 173 15.35 -16.72 -23.15
C LEU A 173 13.96 -16.39 -23.70
N LEU A 174 13.23 -17.40 -24.16
CA LEU A 174 11.86 -17.21 -24.66
C LEU A 174 10.91 -16.74 -23.54
N GLU A 175 11.05 -17.26 -22.33
CA GLU A 175 10.30 -16.80 -21.16
C GLU A 175 10.55 -15.30 -20.89
N LYS A 176 11.81 -14.86 -20.92
CA LYS A 176 12.18 -13.44 -20.77
C LYS A 176 11.58 -12.57 -21.89
N GLN A 177 11.57 -13.06 -23.13
CA GLN A 177 10.95 -12.35 -24.26
C GLN A 177 9.43 -12.24 -24.07
N LEU A 178 8.78 -13.32 -23.62
CA LEU A 178 7.34 -13.30 -23.34
C LEU A 178 7.01 -12.36 -22.16
N ASP A 179 7.86 -12.30 -21.13
CA ASP A 179 7.71 -11.33 -20.03
C ASP A 179 7.86 -9.89 -20.52
N TYR A 180 8.80 -9.63 -21.43
CA TYR A 180 8.95 -8.33 -22.06
C TYR A 180 7.70 -7.96 -22.88
N MET A 181 7.19 -8.89 -23.70
CA MET A 181 5.96 -8.67 -24.46
C MET A 181 4.75 -8.43 -23.54
N ARG A 182 4.62 -9.18 -22.44
CA ARG A 182 3.57 -8.94 -21.43
C ARG A 182 3.65 -7.53 -20.85
N LYS A 183 4.85 -7.06 -20.50
CA LYS A 183 5.06 -5.70 -19.99
C LYS A 183 4.74 -4.63 -21.04
N MET A 184 5.11 -4.84 -22.29
CA MET A 184 4.78 -3.93 -23.40
C MET A 184 3.28 -3.84 -23.63
N ILE A 185 2.57 -4.97 -23.59
CA ILE A 185 1.11 -5.00 -23.71
C ILE A 185 0.48 -4.28 -22.51
N GLN A 186 0.92 -4.56 -21.29
CA GLN A 186 0.43 -3.88 -20.10
C GLN A 186 0.68 -2.36 -20.15
N HIS A 187 1.84 -1.93 -20.65
CA HIS A 187 2.12 -0.51 -20.87
C HIS A 187 1.14 0.10 -21.86
N ALA A 188 0.93 -0.53 -23.02
CA ALA A 188 -0.02 -0.06 -24.02
C ALA A 188 -1.47 -0.04 -23.51
N GLU A 189 -1.88 -1.01 -22.71
CA GLU A 189 -3.19 -1.05 -22.05
C GLU A 189 -3.35 0.06 -21.01
N ASN A 190 -2.30 0.34 -20.24
CA ASN A 190 -2.27 1.45 -19.28
C ASN A 190 -2.35 2.80 -20.00
N GLU A 191 -1.59 3.01 -21.07
CA GLU A 191 -1.65 4.22 -21.89
C GLU A 191 -3.04 4.43 -22.50
N LYS A 192 -3.63 3.37 -23.05
CA LYS A 192 -5.01 3.41 -23.56
C LYS A 192 -6.00 3.78 -22.45
N SER A 193 -5.87 3.18 -21.27
CA SER A 193 -6.73 3.46 -20.13
C SER A 193 -6.58 4.91 -19.67
N HIS A 194 -5.36 5.41 -19.58
CA HIS A 194 -5.06 6.81 -19.23
C HIS A 194 -5.62 7.80 -20.27
N LEU A 195 -5.49 7.50 -21.57
CA LEU A 195 -6.08 8.33 -22.63
C LEU A 195 -7.62 8.34 -22.57
N LEU A 196 -8.25 7.20 -22.29
CA LEU A 196 -9.70 7.10 -22.11
C LEU A 196 -10.16 7.87 -20.87
N GLU A 197 -9.43 7.78 -19.76
CA GLU A 197 -9.72 8.54 -18.54
C GLU A 197 -9.60 10.04 -18.79
N LYS A 198 -8.54 10.49 -19.47
CA LYS A 198 -8.35 11.89 -19.87
C LYS A 198 -9.46 12.38 -20.80
N GLN A 199 -9.89 11.56 -21.75
CA GLN A 199 -11.04 11.87 -22.60
C GLN A 199 -12.33 12.00 -21.75
N GLY A 200 -12.58 11.05 -20.85
CA GLY A 200 -13.73 11.08 -19.95
C GLY A 200 -13.70 12.28 -19.00
N PHE A 201 -12.52 12.75 -18.59
CA PHE A 201 -12.37 13.98 -17.81
C PHE A 201 -12.74 15.21 -18.66
N LEU A 202 -12.20 15.33 -19.87
CA LEU A 202 -12.51 16.42 -20.80
C LEU A 202 -14.00 16.46 -21.19
N GLU A 203 -14.64 15.30 -21.36
CA GLU A 203 -16.07 15.23 -21.65
C GLU A 203 -16.91 15.70 -20.45
N ARG A 204 -16.56 15.30 -19.22
CA ARG A 204 -17.24 15.81 -18.01
C ARG A 204 -17.05 17.31 -17.83
N ASP A 205 -15.84 17.81 -18.06
CA ASP A 205 -15.52 19.23 -17.98
C ASP A 205 -16.32 20.03 -19.03
N ARG A 206 -16.38 19.54 -20.28
CA ARG A 206 -17.25 20.11 -21.32
C ARG A 206 -18.73 20.13 -20.93
N LEU A 207 -19.24 19.07 -20.28
CA LEU A 207 -20.62 19.02 -19.82
C LEU A 207 -20.88 20.01 -18.68
N LEU A 208 -19.94 20.15 -17.74
CA LEU A 208 -19.97 21.13 -16.66
C LEU A 208 -20.01 22.55 -17.24
N ASP A 209 -19.10 22.88 -18.15
CA ASP A 209 -19.09 24.18 -18.84
C ASP A 209 -20.37 24.43 -19.62
N GLN A 210 -20.87 23.43 -20.35
CA GLN A 210 -22.13 23.53 -21.08
C GLN A 210 -23.32 23.80 -20.13
N SER A 211 -23.38 23.10 -19.00
CA SER A 211 -24.43 23.31 -17.98
C SER A 211 -24.35 24.71 -17.35
N HIS A 212 -23.13 25.21 -17.12
CA HIS A 212 -22.90 26.56 -16.59
C HIS A 212 -23.34 27.63 -17.58
N VAL A 213 -23.01 27.46 -18.86
CA VAL A 213 -23.48 28.34 -19.93
C VAL A 213 -25.01 28.33 -20.04
N GLN A 214 -25.64 27.15 -19.98
CA GLN A 214 -27.10 27.03 -19.97
C GLN A 214 -27.74 27.76 -18.78
N SER A 215 -27.20 27.61 -17.57
CA SER A 215 -27.70 28.34 -16.39
C SER A 215 -27.56 29.86 -16.53
N LYS A 216 -26.46 30.34 -17.14
CA LYS A 216 -26.30 31.77 -17.43
C LYS A 216 -27.31 32.27 -18.45
N LEU A 217 -27.58 31.50 -19.50
CA LEU A 217 -28.59 31.85 -20.50
C LEU A 217 -29.99 31.91 -19.90
N GLU A 218 -30.36 30.97 -19.03
CA GLU A 218 -31.65 31.00 -18.32
C GLU A 218 -31.79 32.24 -17.43
N LYS A 219 -30.72 32.64 -16.73
CA LYS A 219 -30.71 33.89 -15.95
C LYS A 219 -30.89 35.12 -16.84
N LEU A 220 -30.27 35.15 -18.02
CA LEU A 220 -30.44 36.25 -18.97
C LEU A 220 -31.87 36.32 -19.50
N ASP A 221 -32.50 35.19 -19.82
CA ASP A 221 -33.91 35.13 -20.25
C ASP A 221 -34.86 35.67 -19.15
N ILE A 222 -34.61 35.33 -17.89
CA ILE A 222 -35.37 35.90 -16.76
C ILE A 222 -35.19 37.42 -16.67
N LEU A 223 -33.96 37.93 -16.83
CA LEU A 223 -33.69 39.36 -16.81
C LEU A 223 -34.33 40.09 -17.99
N GLU A 224 -34.35 39.49 -19.18
CA GLU A 224 -35.00 40.04 -20.37
C GLU A 224 -36.53 40.15 -20.19
N LYS A 225 -37.13 39.15 -19.55
CA LYS A 225 -38.55 39.17 -19.16
C LYS A 225 -38.85 40.27 -18.15
N GLU A 226 -38.04 40.40 -17.10
CA GLU A 226 -38.22 41.47 -16.11
C GLU A 226 -37.97 42.86 -16.69
N TYR A 227 -36.98 43.01 -17.57
CA TYR A 227 -36.73 44.25 -18.30
C TYR A 227 -37.96 44.64 -19.12
N SER A 228 -38.50 43.71 -19.92
CA SER A 228 -39.71 43.94 -20.71
C SER A 228 -40.90 44.33 -19.83
N ARG A 229 -41.11 43.63 -18.71
CA ARG A 229 -42.17 43.96 -17.74
C ARG A 229 -42.00 45.36 -17.17
N LEU A 230 -40.78 45.73 -16.78
CA LEU A 230 -40.48 47.05 -16.25
C LEU A 230 -40.71 48.14 -17.30
N THR A 231 -40.32 47.91 -18.56
CA THR A 231 -40.59 48.82 -19.68
C THR A 231 -42.09 49.04 -19.90
N THR A 232 -42.91 47.97 -19.84
CA THR A 232 -44.38 48.13 -19.95
C THR A 232 -44.96 48.94 -18.79
N MET A 233 -44.47 48.72 -17.58
CA MET A 233 -44.90 49.45 -16.39
C MET A 233 -44.46 50.91 -16.42
N GLN A 234 -43.23 51.19 -16.89
CA GLN A 234 -42.73 52.53 -17.11
C GLN A 234 -43.59 53.27 -18.15
N SER A 235 -43.88 52.65 -19.30
CA SER A 235 -44.75 53.25 -20.33
C SER A 235 -46.14 53.57 -19.80
N LEU A 236 -46.71 52.69 -18.97
CA LEU A 236 -48.01 52.93 -18.34
C LEU A 236 -47.96 54.08 -17.33
N ALA A 237 -46.90 54.16 -16.53
CA ALA A 237 -46.67 55.26 -15.60
C ALA A 237 -46.51 56.60 -16.36
N GLU A 238 -45.73 56.62 -17.44
CA GLU A 238 -45.55 57.80 -18.30
C GLU A 238 -46.86 58.28 -18.92
N LYS A 239 -47.71 57.37 -19.42
CA LYS A 239 -49.05 57.73 -19.90
C LYS A 239 -49.90 58.36 -18.82
N LYS A 240 -49.91 57.77 -17.62
CA LYS A 240 -50.67 58.27 -16.48
C LYS A 240 -50.15 59.64 -16.00
N MET A 241 -48.84 59.89 -16.04
CA MET A 241 -48.28 61.21 -15.75
C MET A 241 -48.79 62.26 -16.73
N LYS A 242 -48.74 61.97 -18.04
CA LYS A 242 -49.27 62.88 -19.08
C LYS A 242 -50.76 63.19 -18.89
N GLU A 243 -51.57 62.20 -18.54
CA GLU A 243 -52.99 62.41 -18.23
C GLU A 243 -53.20 63.31 -17.00
N LEU A 244 -52.38 63.15 -15.96
CA LEU A 244 -52.44 63.98 -14.77
C LEU A 244 -51.95 65.41 -15.04
N GLU A 245 -50.90 65.58 -15.86
CA GLU A 245 -50.41 66.88 -16.31
C GLU A 245 -51.49 67.64 -17.09
N GLN A 246 -52.20 66.96 -18.00
CA GLN A 246 -53.33 67.56 -18.72
C GLN A 246 -54.45 68.01 -17.77
N LYS A 247 -54.87 67.14 -16.85
CA LYS A 247 -55.90 67.49 -15.86
C LYS A 247 -55.47 68.64 -14.95
N LEU A 248 -54.19 68.72 -14.60
CA LEU A 248 -53.65 69.82 -13.82
C LEU A 248 -53.76 71.15 -14.60
N GLN A 249 -53.40 71.17 -15.88
CA GLN A 249 -53.54 72.36 -16.73
C GLN A 249 -55.01 72.80 -16.85
N GLU A 250 -55.93 71.87 -17.08
CA GLU A 250 -57.37 72.16 -17.13
C GLU A 250 -57.89 72.77 -15.82
N GLU A 251 -57.43 72.23 -14.69
CA GLU A 251 -57.82 72.72 -13.37
C GLU A 251 -57.20 74.10 -13.06
N GLU A 252 -55.95 74.34 -13.45
CA GLU A 252 -55.31 75.65 -13.38
C GLU A 252 -56.06 76.70 -14.22
N HIS A 253 -56.49 76.33 -15.44
CA HIS A 253 -57.34 77.18 -16.28
C HIS A 253 -58.69 77.49 -15.61
N ALA A 254 -59.33 76.49 -15.00
CA ALA A 254 -60.59 76.68 -14.27
C ALA A 254 -60.40 77.60 -13.05
N ARG A 255 -59.32 77.43 -12.26
CA ARG A 255 -58.98 78.32 -11.15
C ARG A 255 -58.75 79.75 -11.61
N LYS A 256 -58.06 79.95 -12.73
CA LYS A 256 -57.83 81.28 -13.31
C LYS A 256 -59.13 81.96 -13.71
N LEU A 257 -60.07 81.24 -14.32
CA LEU A 257 -61.38 81.77 -14.69
C LEU A 257 -62.20 82.17 -13.45
N VAL A 258 -62.18 81.35 -12.40
CA VAL A 258 -62.83 81.67 -11.12
C VAL A 258 -62.19 82.90 -10.48
N GLN A 259 -60.86 83.01 -10.52
CA GLN A 259 -60.14 84.18 -10.01
C GLN A 259 -60.51 85.45 -10.77
N GLU A 260 -60.62 85.39 -12.10
CA GLU A 260 -61.06 86.52 -12.94
C GLU A 260 -62.50 86.92 -12.61
N LYS A 261 -63.43 85.96 -12.47
CA LYS A 261 -64.81 86.23 -12.06
C LYS A 261 -64.90 86.82 -10.66
N ALA A 262 -64.08 86.35 -9.73
CA ALA A 262 -63.99 86.91 -8.38
C ALA A 262 -63.44 88.35 -8.40
N ALA A 263 -62.44 88.63 -9.24
CA ALA A 263 -61.89 89.97 -9.43
C ALA A 263 -62.92 90.92 -10.07
N GLU A 264 -63.63 90.47 -11.11
CA GLU A 264 -64.74 91.20 -11.75
C GLU A 264 -65.82 91.56 -10.72
N LEU A 265 -66.24 90.61 -9.88
CA LEU A 265 -67.17 90.86 -8.79
C LEU A 265 -66.61 91.84 -7.74
N GLN A 266 -65.32 91.75 -7.39
CA GLN A 266 -64.70 92.68 -6.45
C GLN A 266 -64.67 94.11 -7.02
N THR A 267 -64.30 94.28 -8.29
CA THR A 267 -64.38 95.59 -8.98
C THR A 267 -65.82 96.07 -9.10
N GLY A 268 -66.77 95.18 -9.39
CA GLY A 268 -68.20 95.48 -9.40
C GLY A 268 -68.74 95.95 -8.04
N LEU A 269 -68.29 95.33 -6.94
CA LEU A 269 -68.63 95.77 -5.58
C LEU A 269 -67.97 97.10 -5.21
N GLU A 270 -66.73 97.32 -5.62
CA GLU A 270 -65.98 98.55 -5.33
C GLU A 270 -66.53 99.75 -6.10
N THR A 271 -66.92 99.56 -7.36
CA THR A 271 -67.66 100.57 -8.14
C THR A 271 -69.04 100.86 -7.53
N ASN A 272 -69.78 99.83 -7.11
CA ASN A 272 -71.07 100.00 -6.42
C ASN A 272 -70.90 100.74 -5.07
N ARG A 273 -69.84 100.42 -4.31
CA ARG A 273 -69.46 101.15 -3.10
C ARG A 273 -69.17 102.63 -3.39
N LEU A 274 -68.41 102.93 -4.44
CA LEU A 274 -68.12 104.30 -4.87
C LEU A 274 -69.40 105.05 -5.29
N LEU A 275 -70.31 104.39 -6.00
CA LEU A 275 -71.64 104.93 -6.35
C LEU A 275 -72.49 105.25 -5.12
N ILE A 276 -72.58 104.33 -4.16
CA ILE A 276 -73.30 104.56 -2.88
C ILE A 276 -72.65 105.69 -2.09
N GLN A 277 -71.31 105.76 -2.07
CA GLN A 277 -70.56 106.83 -1.41
C GLN A 277 -70.76 108.18 -2.11
N ALA A 278 -70.91 108.21 -3.44
CA ALA A 278 -71.22 109.42 -4.20
C ALA A 278 -72.67 109.88 -4.02
N ALA A 279 -73.60 108.95 -3.73
CA ALA A 279 -75.01 109.24 -3.50
C ALA A 279 -75.34 109.63 -2.03
N SER A 280 -74.39 109.54 -1.10
CA SER A 280 -74.60 109.81 0.33
C SER A 280 -73.50 110.70 0.91
N PRO A 281 -73.77 111.97 1.31
CA PRO A 281 -72.79 112.75 2.04
C PRO A 281 -72.83 112.37 3.52
N LEU A 282 -71.63 112.08 4.06
CA LEU A 282 -71.23 112.03 5.47
C LEU A 282 -71.07 110.64 6.12
N LEU A 283 -69.91 110.51 6.78
CA LEU A 283 -69.49 109.57 7.84
C LEU A 283 -68.62 108.36 7.42
N SER A 284 -67.31 108.56 7.58
CA SER A 284 -66.31 107.49 7.78
C SER A 284 -66.47 106.83 9.15
N PRO A 285 -66.11 105.54 9.30
CA PRO A 285 -65.53 105.10 10.56
C PRO A 285 -64.20 104.32 10.44
N LYS A 286 -63.24 104.87 11.19
CA LYS A 286 -62.11 104.33 11.96
C LYS A 286 -61.85 102.81 12.03
N ALA A 287 -60.55 102.54 12.01
CA ALA A 287 -59.85 101.30 12.33
C ALA A 287 -60.19 100.69 13.71
N THR A 288 -60.10 99.37 13.80
CA THR A 288 -59.99 98.65 15.09
C THR A 288 -59.08 97.43 14.92
N GLN A 289 -57.98 97.43 15.67
CA GLN A 289 -57.04 96.31 15.85
C GLN A 289 -57.47 95.44 17.05
N PRO A 290 -57.11 94.14 17.08
CA PRO A 290 -56.58 93.61 18.34
C PRO A 290 -55.33 92.73 18.20
N ARG A 291 -54.26 93.22 18.82
CA ARG A 291 -53.30 92.61 19.77
C ARG A 291 -53.01 91.09 19.74
N LYS A 292 -51.71 90.83 19.60
CA LYS A 292 -50.85 89.73 20.10
C LYS A 292 -51.14 89.28 21.54
N LYS A 293 -51.00 87.96 21.79
CA LYS A 293 -50.51 87.25 23.02
C LYS A 293 -50.39 85.77 22.62
N ALA A 294 -49.49 84.91 23.09
CA ALA A 294 -48.20 84.97 23.78
C ALA A 294 -47.63 83.53 23.67
N LYS A 295 -46.31 83.41 23.54
CA LYS A 295 -45.57 82.13 23.58
C LYS A 295 -45.33 81.67 25.03
N GLN A 296 -44.92 80.39 25.14
CA GLN A 296 -44.06 79.72 26.14
C GLN A 296 -44.77 78.75 27.11
N PRO A 297 -44.09 77.75 27.73
CA PRO A 297 -42.74 77.20 27.45
C PRO A 297 -42.63 75.65 27.48
N GLU A 298 -41.46 75.19 27.04
CA GLU A 298 -40.87 73.88 27.26
C GLU A 298 -40.72 73.52 28.76
N LYS A 299 -40.80 72.22 29.08
CA LYS A 299 -40.24 71.63 30.31
C LYS A 299 -39.38 70.43 29.96
N LYS A 300 -38.06 70.61 30.11
CA LYS A 300 -37.09 69.55 30.36
C LYS A 300 -36.98 69.30 31.88
N CYS A 301 -36.87 68.05 32.30
CA CYS A 301 -35.89 67.62 33.31
C CYS A 301 -35.82 66.08 33.46
N SER A 302 -34.66 65.54 33.05
CA SER A 302 -33.72 64.65 33.76
C SER A 302 -34.14 63.39 34.55
N LEU A 303 -33.45 62.30 34.15
CA LEU A 303 -32.76 61.24 34.91
C LEU A 303 -33.53 60.16 35.70
N GLY A 304 -33.14 58.88 35.49
CA GLY A 304 -33.32 57.83 36.51
C GLY A 304 -33.41 56.37 36.04
N ARG A 305 -32.33 55.85 35.45
CA ARG A 305 -31.85 54.45 35.41
C ARG A 305 -32.74 53.33 36.01
N HIS A 306 -33.11 52.33 35.20
CA HIS A 306 -33.12 50.91 35.62
C HIS A 306 -32.85 50.00 34.42
N SER A 307 -31.69 49.32 34.47
CA SER A 307 -31.30 48.23 33.59
C SER A 307 -31.68 46.92 34.30
N THR A 308 -32.61 46.16 33.74
CA THR A 308 -32.76 44.73 34.00
C THR A 308 -33.33 44.04 32.74
N VAL A 309 -32.49 43.16 32.16
CA VAL A 309 -32.81 42.02 31.29
C VAL A 309 -33.70 42.31 30.07
N GLN A 310 -33.08 42.67 28.94
CA GLN A 310 -33.79 42.84 27.66
C GLN A 310 -33.87 41.54 26.84
N PRO A 311 -35.05 41.18 26.31
CA PRO A 311 -35.16 40.33 25.14
C PRO A 311 -34.78 41.14 23.89
N HIS A 312 -34.20 40.46 22.91
CA HIS A 312 -33.57 40.97 21.67
C HIS A 312 -34.50 41.76 20.72
N TYR A 313 -35.74 42.05 21.11
CA TYR A 313 -36.64 43.01 20.47
C TYR A 313 -37.63 43.57 21.53
N ARG A 314 -37.56 44.87 21.85
CA ARG A 314 -38.58 45.56 22.67
C ARG A 314 -39.27 46.61 21.80
N LEU A 315 -40.46 46.29 21.31
CA LEU A 315 -41.38 47.29 20.78
C LEU A 315 -42.23 47.79 21.96
N CYS A 316 -42.08 49.06 22.33
CA CYS A 316 -42.95 49.70 23.30
C CYS A 316 -44.28 49.99 22.62
N LEU A 317 -45.38 49.40 23.08
CA LEU A 317 -46.73 49.68 22.54
C LEU A 317 -47.15 51.15 22.71
N GLY A 318 -46.44 51.93 23.54
CA GLY A 318 -46.61 53.38 23.68
C GLY A 318 -45.96 54.22 22.58
N ASP A 319 -45.06 53.64 21.77
CA ASP A 319 -44.40 54.32 20.65
C ASP A 319 -45.13 54.10 19.31
N VAL A 320 -46.21 53.30 19.33
CA VAL A 320 -47.04 53.05 18.15
C VAL A 320 -48.08 54.17 18.09
N PRO A 321 -48.11 55.00 17.02
CA PRO A 321 -49.06 56.11 16.93
C PRO A 321 -50.48 55.56 16.98
N PHE A 322 -51.35 56.19 17.79
CA PHE A 322 -52.77 55.87 17.73
C PHE A 322 -53.28 56.28 16.34
N VAL A 323 -53.81 55.32 15.57
CA VAL A 323 -54.39 55.60 14.25
C VAL A 323 -55.90 55.47 14.36
N ALA A 324 -56.57 56.60 14.59
CA ALA A 324 -58.02 56.71 14.46
C ALA A 324 -58.37 57.10 13.02
N GLY A 325 -58.52 56.10 12.14
CA GLY A 325 -58.91 56.32 10.75
C GLY A 325 -59.62 55.09 10.18
N LYS A 326 -60.84 55.27 9.67
CA LYS A 326 -61.56 54.23 8.91
C LYS A 326 -61.06 54.29 7.46
N SER A 327 -60.28 53.30 7.03
CA SER A 327 -59.96 53.09 5.61
C SER A 327 -61.26 52.76 4.88
N THR A 328 -61.62 53.54 3.87
CA THR A 328 -62.84 53.38 3.06
C THR A 328 -62.64 52.45 1.85
N SER A 329 -61.68 51.52 1.89
CA SER A 329 -61.47 50.52 0.84
C SER A 329 -61.43 49.09 1.42
N PRO A 330 -62.16 48.11 0.84
CA PRO A 330 -62.29 46.76 1.40
C PRO A 330 -60.99 45.94 1.52
N SER A 331 -59.88 46.36 0.89
CA SER A 331 -58.70 45.49 0.71
C SER A 331 -57.49 45.81 1.57
N HIS A 332 -57.45 46.91 2.33
CA HIS A 332 -56.29 47.26 3.16
C HIS A 332 -56.67 47.90 4.50
N SER A 333 -56.78 47.07 5.54
CA SER A 333 -56.86 47.55 6.93
C SER A 333 -55.44 47.78 7.49
N VAL A 334 -55.08 49.04 7.73
CA VAL A 334 -53.78 49.43 8.31
C VAL A 334 -53.56 48.78 9.69
N ALA A 335 -54.62 48.59 10.47
CA ALA A 335 -54.58 47.88 11.75
C ALA A 335 -54.19 46.41 11.60
N ALA A 336 -54.71 45.72 10.56
CA ALA A 336 -54.36 44.32 10.28
C ALA A 336 -52.91 44.18 9.80
N ASN A 337 -52.40 45.17 9.06
CA ASN A 337 -51.03 45.18 8.59
C ASN A 337 -50.02 45.37 9.74
N VAL A 338 -50.31 46.27 10.69
CA VAL A 338 -49.49 46.45 11.91
C VAL A 338 -49.54 45.20 12.79
N GLN A 339 -50.71 44.58 12.96
CA GLN A 339 -50.83 43.33 13.71
C GLN A 339 -50.08 42.17 13.05
N HIS A 340 -50.11 42.07 11.71
CA HIS A 340 -49.37 41.06 10.96
C HIS A 340 -47.85 41.27 11.06
N VAL A 341 -47.37 42.50 10.92
CA VAL A 341 -45.95 42.84 11.11
C VAL A 341 -45.49 42.55 12.54
N LEU A 342 -46.30 42.89 13.56
CA LEU A 342 -46.03 42.53 14.95
C LEU A 342 -46.01 41.02 15.18
N HIS A 343 -46.90 40.27 14.52
CA HIS A 343 -46.91 38.81 14.57
C HIS A 343 -45.63 38.22 13.94
N LEU A 344 -45.20 38.70 12.77
CA LEU A 344 -43.94 38.26 12.13
C LEU A 344 -42.72 38.57 12.99
N MET A 345 -42.66 39.75 13.61
CA MET A 345 -41.57 40.12 14.52
C MET A 345 -41.56 39.29 15.81
N LYS A 346 -42.74 38.89 16.30
CA LYS A 346 -42.90 38.00 17.45
C LYS A 346 -42.48 36.55 17.15
N HIS A 347 -42.59 36.11 15.89
CA HIS A 347 -42.28 34.75 15.45
C HIS A 347 -40.90 34.59 14.76
N HIS A 348 -40.01 35.57 14.85
CA HIS A 348 -38.68 35.49 14.22
C HIS A 348 -37.92 34.21 14.61
N THR A 349 -37.18 33.64 13.65
CA THR A 349 -36.34 32.46 13.86
C THR A 349 -34.96 32.90 14.34
N LYS A 350 -34.57 32.48 15.55
CA LYS A 350 -33.28 32.85 16.20
C LYS A 350 -32.02 32.45 15.41
N ALA A 351 -32.14 31.62 14.37
CA ALA A 351 -31.05 31.24 13.48
C ALA A 351 -30.59 32.35 12.54
N LEU A 352 -31.37 33.43 12.38
CA LEU A 352 -31.07 34.54 11.48
C LEU A 352 -30.52 35.79 12.20
N CYS A 353 -30.34 35.72 13.53
CA CYS A 353 -29.81 36.81 14.33
C CYS A 353 -28.27 36.80 14.34
N ASN A 354 -27.65 37.98 14.28
CA ASN A 354 -26.20 38.15 14.18
C ASN A 354 -25.49 37.59 15.45
N ARG A 355 -24.47 36.74 15.25
CA ARG A 355 -23.82 35.93 16.32
C ARG A 355 -23.10 36.75 17.40
N HIS A 356 -22.93 38.05 17.16
CA HIS A 356 -22.26 39.01 18.06
C HIS A 356 -23.15 39.57 19.17
N VAL A 357 -24.47 39.31 19.16
CA VAL A 357 -25.42 39.81 20.19
C VAL A 357 -25.84 38.69 21.18
N VAL A 358 -25.35 37.46 20.99
CA VAL A 358 -25.82 36.27 21.76
C VAL A 358 -24.77 35.76 22.76
N ASN A 359 -23.55 36.29 22.77
CA ASN A 359 -22.50 35.86 23.69
C ASN A 359 -22.12 36.96 24.68
N ASP A 360 -22.92 37.12 25.73
CA ASP A 360 -22.41 37.61 27.00
C ASP A 360 -22.26 36.41 27.94
N ALA A 361 -21.01 35.97 28.14
CA ALA A 361 -20.67 35.03 29.18
C ALA A 361 -20.54 35.75 30.53
N PRO A 362 -21.18 35.26 31.62
CA PRO A 362 -20.75 35.62 32.96
C PRO A 362 -20.08 34.43 33.64
N LEU A 363 -18.88 34.71 34.13
CA LEU A 363 -18.06 33.90 35.00
C LEU A 363 -18.68 33.84 36.43
N ALA A 364 -18.49 32.70 37.09
CA ALA A 364 -18.52 32.43 38.54
C ALA A 364 -19.81 31.83 39.19
N LYS A 365 -19.65 30.60 39.73
CA LYS A 365 -20.40 29.94 40.82
C LYS A 365 -19.84 30.39 42.19
N PRO A 366 -20.39 30.04 43.39
CA PRO A 366 -21.51 29.12 43.75
C PRO A 366 -22.56 29.78 44.71
N THR A 367 -23.76 29.24 45.00
CA THR A 367 -24.02 28.20 46.03
C THR A 367 -25.54 27.96 46.17
N SER A 368 -25.94 26.68 46.13
CA SER A 368 -27.05 25.96 46.78
C SER A 368 -28.53 26.43 46.79
N MET A 369 -29.37 25.44 46.44
CA MET A 369 -30.68 25.03 47.02
C MET A 369 -32.00 25.41 46.32
N ALA A 370 -32.78 24.33 46.12
CA ALA A 370 -34.23 24.19 45.94
C ALA A 370 -34.84 24.25 44.52
N HIS A 371 -35.05 23.03 43.96
CA HIS A 371 -36.12 22.60 43.05
C HIS A 371 -37.53 22.88 43.66
N PRO A 372 -38.69 22.79 42.94
CA PRO A 372 -38.95 21.84 41.84
C PRO A 372 -39.91 22.29 40.71
N ALA A 373 -39.94 21.56 39.59
CA ALA A 373 -41.19 21.24 38.89
C ALA A 373 -40.94 20.22 37.77
N SER A 374 -41.81 19.22 37.74
CA SER A 374 -41.80 18.04 36.89
C SER A 374 -42.59 18.20 35.59
N LYS A 375 -42.21 17.39 34.61
CA LYS A 375 -43.01 16.61 33.63
C LYS A 375 -42.93 17.01 32.15
N SER A 376 -42.37 16.04 31.41
CA SER A 376 -42.75 15.56 30.06
C SER A 376 -42.47 16.50 28.88
N ARG A 377 -41.90 16.09 27.73
CA ARG A 377 -41.52 14.78 27.18
C ARG A 377 -40.56 15.10 26.02
N ARG A 378 -39.32 14.60 26.06
CA ARG A 378 -38.47 14.49 24.85
C ARG A 378 -38.38 13.00 24.51
N PRO A 379 -38.52 12.60 23.23
CA PRO A 379 -37.98 11.32 22.80
C PRO A 379 -36.45 11.45 22.83
N SER A 380 -35.83 10.54 23.57
CA SER A 380 -34.41 10.29 23.60
C SER A 380 -33.98 9.44 22.40
N LEU A 381 -32.94 9.87 21.69
CA LEU A 381 -31.96 8.97 21.09
C LEU A 381 -30.56 9.52 21.37
N PRO A 382 -29.65 8.70 21.90
CA PRO A 382 -28.22 8.99 21.92
C PRO A 382 -27.42 7.88 21.21
N MET A 383 -26.94 8.08 19.98
CA MET A 383 -25.86 7.26 19.37
C MET A 383 -25.28 7.91 18.09
N ASP A 384 -24.45 8.97 18.18
CA ASP A 384 -23.79 9.55 16.99
C ASP A 384 -22.27 9.76 17.17
N SER A 385 -21.59 8.90 17.94
CA SER A 385 -20.11 8.95 18.04
C SER A 385 -19.38 8.00 17.09
N SER A 386 -20.08 7.16 16.31
CA SER A 386 -19.45 6.32 15.28
C SER A 386 -19.29 7.06 13.95
N SER A 387 -20.27 7.90 13.58
CA SER A 387 -20.28 8.68 12.33
C SER A 387 -19.00 9.52 12.18
N SER A 388 -18.65 10.29 13.21
CA SER A 388 -17.48 11.18 13.17
C SER A 388 -16.13 10.45 13.09
N GLN A 389 -16.04 9.18 13.46
CA GLN A 389 -14.81 8.38 13.35
C GLN A 389 -14.67 7.75 11.96
N GLU A 390 -15.79 7.37 11.35
CA GLU A 390 -15.86 6.85 9.98
C GLU A 390 -15.57 7.95 8.96
N GLU A 391 -16.19 9.12 9.11
CA GLU A 391 -15.91 10.33 8.30
C GLU A 391 -14.43 10.74 8.35
N LEU A 392 -13.81 10.72 9.53
CA LEU A 392 -12.37 11.02 9.66
C LEU A 392 -11.48 9.96 9.01
N SER A 393 -11.95 8.71 8.92
CA SER A 393 -11.24 7.63 8.26
C SER A 393 -11.34 7.76 6.74
N GLU A 394 -12.51 8.13 6.22
CA GLU A 394 -12.72 8.45 4.81
C GLU A 394 -11.87 9.65 4.39
N VAL A 395 -11.87 10.74 5.16
CA VAL A 395 -11.00 11.90 4.92
C VAL A 395 -9.52 11.51 4.95
N LEU A 396 -9.10 10.65 5.89
CA LEU A 396 -7.70 10.22 5.92
C LEU A 396 -7.34 9.37 4.68
N LEU A 397 -8.26 8.54 4.19
CA LEU A 397 -8.06 7.74 2.99
C LEU A 397 -7.90 8.64 1.75
N THR A 398 -8.81 9.59 1.54
CA THR A 398 -8.74 10.52 0.40
C THR A 398 -7.45 11.33 0.42
N LEU A 399 -7.02 11.81 1.59
CA LEU A 399 -5.75 12.53 1.73
C LEU A 399 -4.54 11.65 1.39
N GLN A 400 -4.58 10.35 1.71
CA GLN A 400 -3.51 9.42 1.39
C GLN A 400 -3.47 9.09 -0.10
N ASP A 401 -4.63 8.95 -0.75
CA ASP A 401 -4.72 8.71 -2.19
C ASP A 401 -4.19 9.92 -2.97
N GLU A 402 -4.59 11.15 -2.58
CA GLU A 402 -4.04 12.39 -3.16
C GLU A 402 -2.53 12.51 -2.97
N PHE A 403 -2.02 12.15 -1.79
CA PHE A 403 -0.57 12.14 -1.54
C PHE A 403 0.14 11.09 -2.39
N GLY A 404 -0.48 9.92 -2.59
CA GLY A 404 -0.01 8.89 -3.50
C GLY A 404 0.07 9.38 -4.94
N GLN A 405 -0.97 10.05 -5.42
CA GLN A 405 -0.98 10.64 -6.77
C GLN A 405 0.12 11.69 -6.94
N MET A 406 0.27 12.62 -5.98
CA MET A 406 1.36 13.60 -6.05
C MET A 406 2.76 12.96 -6.01
N SER A 407 2.92 11.83 -5.31
CA SER A 407 4.18 11.09 -5.31
C SER A 407 4.48 10.47 -6.68
N PHE A 408 3.45 9.98 -7.37
CA PHE A 408 3.58 9.49 -8.74
C PHE A 408 3.95 10.62 -9.71
N ASP A 409 3.25 11.75 -9.63
CA ASP A 409 3.52 12.93 -10.45
C ASP A 409 4.95 13.46 -10.21
N HIS A 410 5.43 13.42 -8.97
CA HIS A 410 6.81 13.77 -8.60
C HIS A 410 7.84 12.87 -9.29
N GLU A 411 7.61 11.55 -9.29
CA GLU A 411 8.49 10.60 -9.99
C GLU A 411 8.43 10.82 -11.51
N GLN A 412 7.26 11.14 -12.07
CA GLN A 412 7.10 11.43 -13.49
C GLN A 412 7.80 12.72 -13.90
N LEU A 413 7.61 13.82 -13.16
CA LEU A 413 8.33 15.08 -13.39
C LEU A 413 9.84 14.89 -13.27
N SER A 414 10.30 14.10 -12.29
CA SER A 414 11.72 13.76 -12.14
C SER A 414 12.29 13.03 -13.37
N LYS A 415 11.51 12.16 -14.03
CA LYS A 415 11.90 11.49 -15.28
C LYS A 415 11.90 12.46 -16.46
N LEU A 416 10.87 13.30 -16.58
CA LEU A 416 10.79 14.32 -17.63
C LEU A 416 11.96 15.32 -17.56
N ILE A 417 12.41 15.70 -16.37
CA ILE A 417 13.60 16.54 -16.17
C ILE A 417 14.87 15.86 -16.69
N GLN A 418 15.01 14.54 -16.50
CA GLN A 418 16.16 13.79 -17.00
C GLN A 418 16.14 13.67 -18.53
N GLU A 419 14.97 13.47 -19.12
CA GLU A 419 14.74 13.30 -20.56
C GLU A 419 14.66 14.63 -21.32
N ALA A 420 14.59 15.78 -20.63
CA ALA A 420 14.42 17.09 -21.24
C ALA A 420 15.61 17.46 -22.16
N PRO A 421 15.36 17.77 -23.45
CA PRO A 421 16.41 18.02 -24.44
C PRO A 421 17.03 19.42 -24.36
N THR A 422 16.33 20.38 -23.75
CA THR A 422 16.78 21.78 -23.63
C THR A 422 16.79 22.22 -22.18
N ILE A 423 17.74 23.10 -21.84
CA ILE A 423 17.94 23.60 -20.47
C ILE A 423 16.73 24.40 -20.00
N ALA A 424 16.13 25.24 -20.86
CA ALA A 424 14.95 26.02 -20.51
C ALA A 424 13.75 25.14 -20.09
N VAL A 425 13.49 24.04 -20.81
CA VAL A 425 12.41 23.10 -20.47
C VAL A 425 12.72 22.35 -19.17
N ARG A 426 14.00 22.03 -18.94
CA ARG A 426 14.45 21.41 -17.69
C ARG A 426 14.20 22.33 -16.49
N GLU A 427 14.58 23.60 -16.59
CA GLU A 427 14.35 24.61 -15.55
C GLU A 427 12.84 24.83 -15.29
N ASP A 428 12.01 24.81 -16.33
CA ASP A 428 10.55 24.89 -16.19
C ASP A 428 9.98 23.70 -15.40
N LEU A 429 10.41 22.47 -15.74
CA LEU A 429 9.99 21.26 -15.06
C LEU A 429 10.52 21.17 -13.63
N GLU A 430 11.74 21.66 -13.38
CA GLU A 430 12.32 21.77 -12.02
C GLU A 430 11.50 22.72 -11.15
N ARG A 431 11.07 23.87 -11.69
CA ARG A 431 10.15 24.78 -10.97
C ARG A 431 8.80 24.14 -10.67
N GLU A 432 8.27 23.33 -11.58
CA GLU A 432 7.03 22.59 -11.36
C GLU A 432 7.20 21.50 -10.30
N LEU A 433 8.34 20.79 -10.30
CA LEU A 433 8.69 19.80 -9.29
C LEU A 433 8.81 20.45 -7.90
N ASP A 434 9.49 21.58 -7.77
CA ASP A 434 9.59 22.32 -6.50
C ASP A 434 8.21 22.77 -5.98
N ALA A 435 7.35 23.27 -6.87
CA ALA A 435 5.97 23.62 -6.51
C ALA A 435 5.16 22.39 -6.07
N LEU A 436 5.37 21.23 -6.70
CA LEU A 436 4.74 19.97 -6.32
C LEU A 436 5.24 19.48 -4.96
N VAL A 437 6.55 19.55 -4.69
CA VAL A 437 7.13 19.19 -3.39
C VAL A 437 6.51 20.03 -2.28
N GLY A 438 6.36 21.35 -2.47
CA GLY A 438 5.68 22.20 -1.49
C GLY A 438 4.22 21.79 -1.23
N LYS A 439 3.50 21.33 -2.26
CA LYS A 439 2.13 20.77 -2.10
C LYS A 439 2.15 19.42 -1.37
N MET A 440 3.12 18.55 -1.67
CA MET A 440 3.30 17.27 -1.00
C MET A 440 3.55 17.46 0.49
N GLU A 441 4.43 18.39 0.87
CA GLU A 441 4.71 18.73 2.28
C GLU A 441 3.45 19.24 2.99
N ALA A 442 2.73 20.19 2.38
CA ALA A 442 1.48 20.72 2.93
C ALA A 442 0.42 19.62 3.11
N LYS A 443 0.35 18.64 2.21
CA LYS A 443 -0.55 17.49 2.31
C LYS A 443 -0.08 16.49 3.38
N ALA A 444 1.22 16.22 3.49
CA ALA A 444 1.78 15.40 4.56
C ALA A 444 1.46 15.98 5.95
N ASP A 445 1.48 17.31 6.07
CA ASP A 445 1.06 18.03 7.26
C ASP A 445 -0.44 17.86 7.55
N GLN A 446 -1.30 17.91 6.53
CA GLN A 446 -2.73 17.64 6.67
C GLN A 446 -2.98 16.21 7.18
N ILE A 447 -2.35 15.21 6.56
CA ILE A 447 -2.43 13.81 7.00
C ILE A 447 -1.97 13.68 8.45
N SER A 448 -0.88 14.33 8.82
CA SER A 448 -0.35 14.32 10.19
C SER A 448 -1.31 14.98 11.19
N LYS A 449 -1.98 16.07 10.82
CA LYS A 449 -3.03 16.70 11.65
C LYS A 449 -4.23 15.77 11.85
N VAL A 450 -4.71 15.14 10.78
CA VAL A 450 -5.85 14.19 10.83
C VAL A 450 -5.50 12.95 11.67
N ARG A 451 -4.32 12.38 11.49
CA ARG A 451 -3.81 11.25 12.30
C ARG A 451 -3.72 11.60 13.79
N ARG A 452 -3.20 12.78 14.12
CA ARG A 452 -3.16 13.29 15.51
C ARG A 452 -4.55 13.43 16.10
N HIS A 453 -5.50 13.97 15.34
CA HIS A 453 -6.88 14.13 15.80
C HIS A 453 -7.55 12.77 16.05
N ARG A 454 -7.38 11.80 15.14
CA ARG A 454 -7.86 10.43 15.31
C ARG A 454 -7.31 9.78 16.59
N LEU A 455 -6.01 9.92 16.82
CA LEU A 455 -5.35 9.38 18.02
C LEU A 455 -5.88 10.04 19.31
N GLN A 456 -6.13 11.35 19.29
CA GLN A 456 -6.73 12.07 20.43
C GLN A 456 -8.14 11.57 20.74
N LEU A 457 -8.98 11.36 19.71
CA LEU A 457 -10.32 10.80 19.87
C LEU A 457 -10.29 9.37 20.44
N GLU A 458 -9.36 8.52 19.97
CA GLU A 458 -9.18 7.17 20.52
C GLU A 458 -8.71 7.17 21.98
N ARG A 459 -7.85 8.13 22.35
CA ARG A 459 -7.38 8.30 23.74
C ARG A 459 -8.54 8.73 24.66
N LEU A 460 -9.33 9.73 24.24
CA LEU A 460 -10.53 10.17 24.95
C LEU A 460 -11.55 9.02 25.09
N ARG A 461 -11.73 8.22 24.04
CA ARG A 461 -12.60 7.03 24.07
C ARG A 461 -12.13 5.99 25.07
N ARG A 462 -10.82 5.74 25.18
CA ARG A 462 -10.24 4.81 26.16
C ARG A 462 -10.41 5.32 27.60
N GLU A 463 -10.22 6.61 27.83
CA GLU A 463 -10.40 7.25 29.15
C GLU A 463 -11.88 7.26 29.60
N CYS A 464 -12.83 7.45 28.68
CA CYS A 464 -14.25 7.32 28.98
C CYS A 464 -14.70 5.87 29.24
N LYS A 465 -14.05 4.88 28.62
CA LYS A 465 -14.34 3.45 28.85
C LYS A 465 -13.78 2.96 30.20
N SER A 466 -12.59 3.40 30.61
CA SER A 466 -12.01 3.02 31.91
C SER A 466 -12.77 3.57 33.12
N ARG A 467 -13.43 4.74 32.97
CA ARG A 467 -14.33 5.30 33.99
C ARG A 467 -15.66 4.53 34.15
N LYS A 468 -16.11 3.81 33.11
CA LYS A 468 -17.34 3.00 33.18
C LYS A 468 -17.11 1.63 33.84
N THR A 469 -15.88 1.10 33.81
CA THR A 469 -15.52 -0.16 34.47
C THR A 469 -15.19 0.02 35.96
N SER A 470 -14.67 1.17 36.39
CA SER A 470 -14.41 1.44 37.82
C SER A 470 -15.68 1.78 38.63
N ALA A 471 -16.72 2.31 37.99
CA ALA A 471 -17.98 2.65 38.66
C ALA A 471 -18.87 1.45 39.01
N LYS A 472 -18.57 0.24 38.48
CA LYS A 472 -19.38 -0.97 38.70
C LYS A 472 -18.83 -1.89 39.82
N GLN A 473 -17.71 -1.53 40.46
CA GLN A 473 -17.09 -2.30 41.55
C GLN A 473 -17.17 -1.65 42.94
N ILE A 474 -17.86 -0.52 43.11
CA ILE A 474 -18.00 0.14 44.42
C ILE A 474 -19.46 0.09 44.86
N LYS A 475 -19.95 -1.11 45.15
CA LYS A 475 -21.18 -1.30 45.91
C LYS A 475 -21.15 -2.63 46.64
N ASP A 476 -20.17 -2.80 47.54
CA ASP A 476 -20.39 -3.56 48.76
C ASP A 476 -19.30 -3.30 49.82
N SER A 477 -19.80 -3.20 51.06
CA SER A 477 -19.14 -3.30 52.37
C SER A 477 -18.88 -2.01 53.17
N ARG A 478 -19.25 -2.14 54.45
CA ARG A 478 -19.48 -1.19 55.54
C ARG A 478 -18.16 -0.71 56.20
N PHE A 479 -18.17 0.51 56.71
CA PHE A 479 -17.17 1.15 57.62
C PHE A 479 -16.95 0.36 58.94
N PRO A 480 -15.95 0.65 59.85
CA PRO A 480 -15.14 1.89 60.02
C PRO A 480 -13.63 1.77 60.46
N VAL A 481 -12.94 2.93 60.45
CA VAL A 481 -11.86 3.43 61.36
C VAL A 481 -10.40 2.90 61.29
N SER A 482 -9.53 3.87 60.95
CA SER A 482 -8.17 4.24 61.40
C SER A 482 -6.94 3.31 61.34
N GLU A 483 -5.90 3.92 60.74
CA GLU A 483 -4.45 3.81 60.97
C GLU A 483 -3.63 2.61 60.46
N VAL A 484 -2.88 2.95 59.39
CA VAL A 484 -1.44 2.72 59.20
C VAL A 484 -0.91 1.30 59.47
N LYS A 485 -0.75 0.50 58.41
CA LYS A 485 0.56 -0.03 57.99
C LYS A 485 0.52 -0.65 56.59
N VAL A 486 1.26 -0.01 55.69
CA VAL A 486 2.16 -0.58 54.67
C VAL A 486 2.04 -2.10 54.43
N THR A 487 1.62 -2.47 53.21
CA THR A 487 2.25 -3.58 52.47
C THR A 487 2.08 -3.36 50.98
N THR A 488 3.10 -2.74 50.41
CA THR A 488 3.40 -2.72 48.97
C THR A 488 3.96 -4.07 48.54
N THR A 489 3.29 -4.73 47.60
CA THR A 489 3.91 -5.55 46.53
C THR A 489 3.06 -5.24 45.29
N VAL A 490 3.57 -4.81 44.13
CA VAL A 490 4.50 -5.53 43.25
C VAL A 490 5.26 -4.52 42.35
N SER A 491 6.59 -4.63 42.41
CA SER A 491 7.62 -4.49 41.36
C SER A 491 7.36 -3.63 40.11
N THR A 492 8.10 -2.51 40.00
CA THR A 492 8.75 -2.11 38.73
C THR A 492 10.21 -1.72 38.98
N LYS A 493 11.11 -2.43 38.29
CA LYS A 493 12.56 -2.30 38.25
C LYS A 493 12.98 -0.98 37.56
N GLY A 494 13.89 -0.21 38.17
CA GLY A 494 14.77 0.69 37.40
C GLY A 494 15.09 2.08 37.97
N LYS A 495 16.00 2.11 38.95
CA LYS A 495 17.11 3.07 39.20
C LYS A 495 16.91 4.61 39.05
N ASN A 496 17.17 5.28 40.18
CA ASN A 496 17.60 6.67 40.38
C ASN A 496 16.52 7.76 40.60
N ALA A 497 16.03 7.88 41.84
CA ALA A 497 15.71 9.17 42.49
C ALA A 497 15.34 8.92 43.96
N GLY A 498 15.99 9.63 44.91
CA GLY A 498 15.61 9.63 46.32
C GLY A 498 14.22 10.25 46.55
N PRO A 499 13.62 10.09 47.75
CA PRO A 499 12.25 10.50 48.00
C PRO A 499 12.15 12.02 48.12
N ILE A 500 11.71 12.68 47.03
CA ILE A 500 11.34 14.09 47.07
C ILE A 500 10.02 14.20 47.82
N LYS A 501 10.10 14.71 49.06
CA LYS A 501 8.95 15.23 49.80
C LYS A 501 8.25 16.28 48.92
N VAL A 502 7.11 15.93 48.34
CA VAL A 502 6.24 16.91 47.69
C VAL A 502 5.65 17.77 48.80
N LYS A 503 6.31 18.89 49.11
CA LYS A 503 5.74 19.91 49.98
C LYS A 503 4.55 20.56 49.25
N PRO A 504 3.41 20.79 49.92
CA PRO A 504 2.32 21.55 49.35
C PRO A 504 2.82 22.97 49.02
N GLY A 505 2.80 23.36 47.74
CA GLY A 505 3.26 24.70 47.32
C GLY A 505 3.79 24.82 45.88
N GLU A 506 4.03 23.70 45.18
CA GLU A 506 4.57 23.72 43.81
C GLU A 506 3.69 24.48 42.80
N LYS A 507 2.36 24.41 42.95
CA LYS A 507 1.41 25.17 42.13
C LYS A 507 1.52 26.67 42.40
N SER A 508 1.77 27.07 43.64
CA SER A 508 1.96 28.47 44.02
C SER A 508 3.25 29.05 43.43
N ARG A 509 4.34 28.26 43.38
CA ARG A 509 5.59 28.69 42.74
C ARG A 509 5.45 28.88 41.23
N LYS A 510 4.75 27.96 40.55
CA LYS A 510 4.48 28.09 39.11
C LYS A 510 3.61 29.32 38.79
N ASN A 511 2.62 29.62 39.63
CA ASN A 511 1.79 30.82 39.46
C ASN A 511 2.58 32.11 39.73
N LEU A 512 3.49 32.13 40.71
CA LEU A 512 4.38 33.27 40.95
C LEU A 512 5.38 33.46 39.82
N GLN A 513 5.89 32.38 39.24
CA GLN A 513 6.77 32.44 38.06
C GLN A 513 6.00 33.04 36.87
N LEU A 514 4.79 32.56 36.60
CA LEU A 514 3.94 33.10 35.53
C LEU A 514 3.64 34.59 35.71
N LEU A 515 3.38 35.03 36.94
CA LEU A 515 3.19 36.45 37.26
C LEU A 515 4.44 37.29 37.03
N ARG A 516 5.63 36.74 37.36
CA ARG A 516 6.92 37.38 37.07
C ARG A 516 7.14 37.48 35.56
N ASP A 517 6.92 36.41 34.82
CA ASP A 517 7.10 36.36 33.36
C ASP A 517 6.15 37.35 32.66
N MET A 518 4.90 37.44 33.11
CA MET A 518 3.93 38.40 32.58
C MET A 518 4.31 39.85 32.89
N GLN A 519 4.85 40.10 34.09
CA GLN A 519 5.38 41.42 34.45
C GLN A 519 6.60 41.78 33.60
N THR A 520 7.48 40.82 33.31
CA THR A 520 8.62 41.00 32.42
C THR A 520 8.19 41.36 31.00
N ILE A 521 7.16 40.68 30.47
CA ILE A 521 6.58 41.01 29.15
C ILE A 521 5.99 42.42 29.15
N GLN A 522 5.26 42.80 30.20
CA GLN A 522 4.70 44.15 30.32
C GLN A 522 5.76 45.26 30.42
N THR A 523 6.90 44.99 31.07
CA THR A 523 8.01 45.95 31.16
C THR A 523 8.92 45.94 29.93
N SER A 524 8.93 44.83 29.19
CA SER A 524 9.70 44.65 27.96
C SER A 524 9.03 45.31 26.76
N LEU A 525 7.70 45.39 26.73
CA LEU A 525 6.94 46.08 25.69
C LEU A 525 6.90 47.57 26.02
N GLN A 526 7.92 48.32 25.60
CA GLN A 526 7.86 49.78 25.63
C GLN A 526 6.98 50.29 24.48
N LYS A 527 6.36 51.46 24.67
CA LYS A 527 5.38 52.07 23.75
C LYS A 527 5.92 52.39 22.35
N ASP A 528 7.22 52.26 22.15
CA ASP A 528 7.91 52.67 20.93
C ASP A 528 8.11 51.52 19.90
N ASP A 529 7.74 50.27 20.25
CA ASP A 529 7.88 49.09 19.36
C ASP A 529 6.70 48.91 18.37
N ILE A 530 5.78 49.87 18.29
CA ILE A 530 4.64 49.83 17.37
C ILE A 530 4.77 50.99 16.38
N SER A 531 5.75 50.92 15.48
CA SER A 531 5.67 51.63 14.20
C SER A 531 5.05 50.68 13.16
N TRP A 532 3.92 51.10 12.59
CA TRP A 532 3.41 50.53 11.35
C TRP A 532 3.79 51.52 10.25
N ASP A 533 4.94 51.31 9.60
CA ASP A 533 5.23 52.01 8.34
C ASP A 533 4.26 51.49 7.27
N CYS A 534 3.50 52.42 6.68
CA CYS A 534 2.66 52.21 5.51
C CYS A 534 3.44 52.55 4.23
#